data_AF-A0A2E9QBE4-F1
#
_entry.id   AF-A0A2E9QBE4-F1
#
_cell.length_a   1.000
_cell.length_b   1.000
_cell.length_c   1.000
_cell.angle_alpha   90.00
_cell.angle_beta   90.00
_cell.angle_gamma   90.00
#
_symmetry.space_group_name_H-M   'P 1'
#
loop_
_entity.id
_entity.type
_entity.pdbx_description
1 polymer ?
#
loop_
_entity_poly.entity_id
_entity_poly.type
_entity_poly.pdbx_seq_one_letter_code
_entity_poly.pdbx_strand_id
1 'polypeptide(L)'
;MISYNHFLRNPTTTSLFLAFTLLLSGFGLQAQTPDADRSDPVREFEGSDYLDRQIASRKIHNLRLLVERDLVRLGRLVQNLGGEVEGADAKYKEAAAVFRKAIDAYYSGELLQSYHLLRDARSKSFEIYKSFNETYNKKVADILSRTTSALVDRELAEAGQAKSKVVQETRHRIIVARRQLDLARRSIASERPDAAIAHYRNATVLAVIALAEIQTEKQKADEIYSSYKKELKDAGYDPYPLKPDEGVSQ
;
A
#
# COMPACT_ATOMS: atom_id res chain seq x y z
N MET A 1 -7.66 4.06 -28.47
CA MET A 1 -6.68 5.11 -28.81
C MET A 1 -6.94 6.28 -27.88
N ILE A 2 -6.22 6.37 -26.75
CA ILE A 2 -6.27 7.51 -25.81
C ILE A 2 -4.83 7.75 -25.37
N SER A 3 -4.38 8.98 -25.59
CA SER A 3 -3.03 9.50 -25.38
C SER A 3 -2.95 10.18 -24.02
N TYR A 4 -1.86 9.98 -23.28
CA TYR A 4 -1.39 10.97 -22.30
C TYR A 4 0.14 11.03 -22.35
N ASN A 5 0.62 12.09 -22.99
CA ASN A 5 1.96 12.64 -22.89
C ASN A 5 1.90 13.92 -22.04
N HIS A 6 3.08 14.34 -21.58
CA HIS A 6 3.43 15.55 -20.82
C HIS A 6 3.38 15.45 -19.28
N PHE A 7 4.56 15.26 -18.68
CA PHE A 7 5.30 16.40 -18.12
C PHE A 7 6.81 16.09 -18.07
N LEU A 8 7.61 16.95 -18.72
CA LEU A 8 9.07 16.90 -18.83
C LEU A 8 9.69 18.07 -18.03
N ARG A 9 10.98 17.90 -17.68
CA ARG A 9 12.04 18.92 -17.47
C ARG A 9 12.07 19.65 -16.11
N ASN A 10 13.09 19.42 -15.26
CA ASN A 10 14.50 19.94 -15.23
C ASN A 10 14.59 21.36 -14.58
N PRO A 11 15.74 21.88 -14.08
CA PRO A 11 17.14 21.40 -14.12
C PRO A 11 17.98 21.57 -12.81
N THR A 12 19.24 21.15 -12.93
CA THR A 12 20.45 21.39 -12.13
C THR A 12 20.87 22.86 -11.93
N THR A 13 21.45 23.18 -10.76
CA THR A 13 22.39 24.31 -10.51
C THR A 13 23.33 23.93 -9.35
N THR A 14 24.63 23.68 -9.58
CA THR A 14 25.81 24.57 -9.49
C THR A 14 26.25 25.03 -8.08
N SER A 15 27.57 24.89 -7.91
CA SER A 15 28.46 25.10 -6.76
C SER A 15 28.42 26.47 -6.08
N LEU A 16 28.78 26.53 -4.79
CA LEU A 16 29.57 27.65 -4.24
C LEU A 16 30.37 27.24 -3.00
N PHE A 17 31.69 27.39 -3.12
CA PHE A 17 32.67 27.47 -2.03
C PHE A 17 32.40 28.73 -1.19
N LEU A 18 32.48 28.65 0.14
CA LEU A 18 32.91 29.80 0.95
C LEU A 18 33.67 29.31 2.19
N ALA A 19 34.98 29.45 2.12
CA ALA A 19 35.87 29.41 3.27
C ALA A 19 35.73 30.73 4.04
N PHE A 20 35.57 30.66 5.36
CA PHE A 20 35.75 31.81 6.24
C PHE A 20 36.63 31.40 7.41
N THR A 21 37.89 31.79 7.31
CA THR A 21 38.87 31.80 8.40
C THR A 21 38.62 33.02 9.28
N LEU A 22 38.52 32.82 10.60
CA LEU A 22 38.72 33.86 11.60
C LEU A 22 39.77 33.39 12.61
N LEU A 23 40.95 33.99 12.52
CA LEU A 23 41.91 34.14 13.62
C LEU A 23 41.40 35.27 14.52
N LEU A 24 41.47 35.12 15.84
CA LEU A 24 42.30 35.97 16.71
C LEU A 24 42.11 35.61 18.21
N SER A 25 43.26 35.30 18.83
CA SER A 25 43.74 35.69 20.16
C SER A 25 42.80 35.75 21.37
N GLY A 26 43.20 35.00 22.40
CA GLY A 26 42.62 35.06 23.73
C GLY A 26 42.98 36.30 24.54
N PHE A 27 42.15 36.52 25.55
CA PHE A 27 42.48 37.16 26.82
C PHE A 27 42.02 36.20 27.92
N GLY A 28 42.96 35.75 28.74
CA GLY A 28 42.64 35.20 30.05
C GLY A 28 42.61 36.33 31.07
N LEU A 29 41.63 36.31 31.98
CA LEU A 29 41.85 36.34 33.44
C LEU A 29 40.50 36.26 34.18
N GLN A 30 40.28 35.10 34.77
CA GLN A 30 39.96 34.86 36.19
C GLN A 30 39.16 35.93 36.95
N ALA A 31 37.91 35.60 37.28
CA ALA A 31 37.18 36.18 38.40
C ALA A 31 36.40 35.07 39.11
N GLN A 32 36.32 35.23 40.43
CA GLN A 32 36.04 34.24 41.46
C GLN A 32 34.61 33.67 41.41
N THR A 33 34.50 32.41 41.83
CA THR A 33 33.25 31.73 42.20
C THR A 33 32.49 32.49 43.28
N PRO A 34 31.16 32.53 43.18
CA PRO A 34 30.34 32.32 44.37
C PRO A 34 29.31 31.19 44.16
N ASP A 35 29.17 30.44 45.24
CA ASP A 35 27.96 29.76 45.71
C ASP A 35 27.43 28.54 44.93
N ALA A 36 27.84 27.40 45.49
CA ALA A 36 27.10 26.16 45.52
C ALA A 36 25.77 26.34 46.28
N ASP A 37 24.73 26.82 45.61
CA ASP A 37 23.33 26.45 45.94
C ASP A 37 22.36 26.81 44.79
N ARG A 38 22.55 26.15 43.64
CA ARG A 38 21.48 25.98 42.67
C ARG A 38 21.36 24.50 42.37
N SER A 39 20.49 23.83 43.11
CA SER A 39 19.84 22.61 42.65
C SER A 39 19.06 22.93 41.37
N ASP A 40 19.78 22.98 40.25
CA ASP A 40 19.22 23.05 38.91
C ASP A 40 18.58 21.68 38.64
N PRO A 41 17.27 21.57 38.35
CA PRO A 41 16.65 20.30 37.99
C PRO A 41 16.95 20.00 36.52
N VAL A 42 18.21 20.10 36.13
CA VAL A 42 18.67 19.50 34.89
C VAL A 42 18.76 18.02 35.20
N ARG A 43 17.63 17.31 34.98
CA ARG A 43 17.65 15.86 34.74
C ARG A 43 18.91 15.60 33.92
N GLU A 44 19.86 14.86 34.45
CA GLU A 44 20.94 14.30 33.65
C GLU A 44 20.26 13.51 32.53
N PHE A 45 20.17 14.14 31.36
CA PHE A 45 19.67 13.49 30.16
C PHE A 45 20.75 12.49 29.79
N GLU A 46 20.45 11.21 30.01
CA GLU A 46 21.26 10.12 29.48
C GLU A 46 21.54 10.42 27.99
N GLY A 47 22.80 10.71 27.67
CA GLY A 47 23.23 11.21 26.36
C GLY A 47 22.92 10.27 25.19
N SER A 48 22.47 9.03 25.47
CA SER A 48 21.99 8.06 24.48
C SER A 48 20.67 8.47 23.82
N ASP A 49 19.85 9.27 24.48
CA ASP A 49 18.46 9.54 24.07
C ASP A 49 18.29 10.82 23.24
N TYR A 50 19.33 11.67 23.18
CA TYR A 50 19.25 13.00 22.57
C TYR A 50 19.05 12.94 21.05
N LEU A 51 19.80 12.07 20.37
CA LEU A 51 19.68 11.87 18.93
C LEU A 51 18.30 11.31 18.57
N ASP A 52 17.82 10.32 19.32
CA ASP A 52 16.54 9.68 19.07
C ASP A 52 15.36 10.61 19.33
N ARG A 53 15.44 11.48 20.35
CA ARG A 53 14.45 12.56 20.54
C ARG A 53 14.44 13.56 19.39
N GLN A 54 15.60 13.92 18.86
CA GLN A 54 15.68 14.82 17.71
C GLN A 54 15.10 14.17 16.43
N ILE A 55 15.40 12.89 16.20
CA ILE A 55 14.84 12.11 15.08
C ILE A 55 13.31 11.98 15.26
N ALA A 56 12.85 11.63 16.46
CA ALA A 56 11.44 11.51 16.79
C ALA A 56 10.73 12.83 16.51
N SER A 57 11.18 13.95 17.10
CA SER A 57 10.57 15.28 16.89
C SER A 57 10.43 15.65 15.40
N ARG A 58 11.44 15.35 14.57
CA ARG A 58 11.40 15.64 13.12
C ARG A 58 10.46 14.73 12.33
N LYS A 59 10.34 13.44 12.70
CA LYS A 59 9.67 12.42 11.87
C LYS A 59 8.28 12.02 12.38
N ILE A 60 7.98 12.28 13.64
CA ILE A 60 6.79 11.75 14.33
C ILE A 60 5.49 12.18 13.66
N HIS A 61 5.39 13.43 13.22
CA HIS A 61 4.17 13.93 12.58
C HIS A 61 3.86 13.18 11.27
N ASN A 62 4.87 13.01 10.41
CA ASN A 62 4.73 12.27 9.16
C ASN A 62 4.44 10.78 9.41
N LEU A 63 5.10 10.18 10.41
CA LEU A 63 4.85 8.79 10.78
C LEU A 63 3.41 8.61 11.27
N ARG A 64 2.90 9.53 12.10
CA ARG A 64 1.52 9.52 12.58
C ARG A 64 0.51 9.51 11.43
N LEU A 65 0.64 10.45 10.49
CA LEU A 65 -0.26 10.54 9.33
C LEU A 65 -0.21 9.28 8.45
N LEU A 66 0.98 8.69 8.30
CA LEU A 66 1.16 7.46 7.54
C LEU A 66 0.44 6.28 8.21
N VAL A 67 0.67 6.08 9.51
CA VAL A 67 0.05 4.97 10.27
C VAL A 67 -1.46 5.13 10.35
N GLU A 68 -1.95 6.35 10.56
CA GLU A 68 -3.39 6.66 10.54
C GLU A 68 -4.03 6.25 9.21
N ARG A 69 -3.42 6.67 8.09
CA ARG A 69 -3.90 6.32 6.74
C ARG A 69 -3.89 4.81 6.52
N ASP A 70 -2.85 4.12 6.97
CA ASP A 70 -2.72 2.67 6.84
C ASP A 70 -3.80 1.95 7.64
N LEU A 71 -4.09 2.39 8.87
CA LEU A 71 -5.16 1.84 9.72
C LEU A 71 -6.56 2.11 9.17
N VAL A 72 -6.82 3.29 8.61
CA VAL A 72 -8.12 3.60 7.97
C VAL A 72 -8.36 2.68 6.77
N ARG A 73 -7.33 2.46 5.95
CA ARG A 73 -7.39 1.56 4.80
C ARG A 73 -7.57 0.10 5.23
N LEU A 74 -6.79 -0.35 6.22
CA LEU A 74 -6.94 -1.69 6.80
C LEU A 74 -8.32 -1.90 7.39
N GLY A 75 -8.90 -0.91 8.07
CA GLY A 75 -10.24 -1.01 8.63
C GLY A 75 -11.29 -1.35 7.58
N ARG A 76 -11.25 -0.68 6.41
CA ARG A 76 -12.14 -0.99 5.28
C ARG A 76 -11.89 -2.40 4.72
N LEU A 77 -10.63 -2.78 4.63
CA LEU A 77 -10.24 -4.07 4.07
C LEU A 77 -10.64 -5.24 4.99
N VAL A 78 -10.45 -5.09 6.30
CA VAL A 78 -10.91 -6.03 7.34
C VAL A 78 -12.44 -6.09 7.38
N GLN A 79 -13.13 -4.97 7.23
CA GLN A 79 -14.61 -4.96 7.18
C GLN A 79 -15.15 -5.76 5.98
N ASN A 80 -14.51 -5.65 4.81
CA ASN A 80 -14.99 -6.31 3.59
C ASN A 80 -14.50 -7.77 3.46
N LEU A 81 -13.28 -8.05 3.92
CA LEU A 81 -12.55 -9.29 3.64
C LEU A 81 -11.96 -9.95 4.89
N GLY A 82 -12.23 -9.45 6.11
CA GLY A 82 -11.67 -9.97 7.35
C GLY A 82 -12.04 -11.42 7.64
N GLY A 83 -13.17 -11.92 7.11
CA GLY A 83 -13.53 -13.33 7.19
C GLY A 83 -12.67 -14.27 6.32
N GLU A 84 -11.86 -13.72 5.41
CA GLU A 84 -10.98 -14.50 4.54
C GLU A 84 -9.56 -14.63 5.10
N VAL A 85 -9.22 -13.84 6.13
CA VAL A 85 -7.90 -13.82 6.76
C VAL A 85 -8.05 -14.08 8.24
N GLU A 86 -7.47 -15.19 8.70
CA GLU A 86 -7.58 -15.62 10.08
C GLU A 86 -7.05 -14.58 11.07
N GLY A 87 -7.90 -14.24 12.05
CA GLY A 87 -7.58 -13.29 13.11
C GLY A 87 -7.39 -11.84 12.63
N ALA A 88 -7.77 -11.49 11.41
CA ALA A 88 -7.55 -10.13 10.86
C ALA A 88 -8.21 -9.03 11.71
N ASP A 89 -9.43 -9.25 12.21
CA ASP A 89 -10.13 -8.31 13.09
C ASP A 89 -9.40 -8.11 14.43
N ALA A 90 -8.95 -9.20 15.05
CA ALA A 90 -8.22 -9.14 16.32
C ALA A 90 -6.88 -8.41 16.16
N LYS A 91 -6.11 -8.76 15.13
CA LYS A 91 -4.83 -8.09 14.80
C LYS A 91 -5.04 -6.61 14.49
N TYR A 92 -6.11 -6.26 13.78
CA TYR A 92 -6.46 -4.87 13.49
C TYR A 92 -6.77 -4.09 14.78
N LYS A 93 -7.60 -4.66 15.67
CA LYS A 93 -7.92 -4.04 16.96
C LYS A 93 -6.69 -3.83 17.82
N GLU A 94 -5.74 -4.78 17.80
CA GLU A 94 -4.45 -4.64 18.49
C GLU A 94 -3.63 -3.48 17.92
N ALA A 95 -3.44 -3.41 16.59
CA ALA A 95 -2.71 -2.33 15.94
C ALA A 95 -3.36 -0.96 16.21
N ALA A 96 -4.68 -0.89 16.19
CA ALA A 96 -5.43 0.32 16.50
C ALA A 96 -5.29 0.74 17.98
N ALA A 97 -5.23 -0.21 18.92
CA ALA A 97 -5.00 0.07 20.33
C ALA A 97 -3.59 0.63 20.58
N VAL A 98 -2.56 0.06 19.93
CA VAL A 98 -1.19 0.60 20.00
C VAL A 98 -1.14 2.01 19.42
N PHE A 99 -1.80 2.26 18.29
CA PHE A 99 -1.88 3.60 17.71
C PHE A 99 -2.55 4.60 18.66
N ARG A 100 -3.65 4.24 19.32
CA ARG A 100 -4.29 5.12 20.32
C ARG A 100 -3.32 5.51 21.44
N LYS A 101 -2.61 4.53 22.03
CA LYS A 101 -1.56 4.80 23.03
C LYS A 101 -0.48 5.74 22.49
N ALA A 102 -0.11 5.57 21.21
CA ALA A 102 0.87 6.43 20.56
C ALA A 102 0.37 7.88 20.41
N ILE A 103 -0.93 8.07 20.14
CA ILE A 103 -1.57 9.38 20.05
C ILE A 103 -1.67 10.04 21.43
N ASP A 104 -1.99 9.29 22.48
CA ASP A 104 -2.02 9.80 23.86
C ASP A 104 -0.62 10.29 24.29
N ALA A 105 0.43 9.49 24.00
CA ALA A 105 1.82 9.88 24.21
C ALA A 105 2.24 11.10 23.35
N TYR A 106 1.69 11.22 22.13
CA TYR A 106 1.98 12.36 21.24
C TYR A 106 1.46 13.68 21.83
N TYR A 107 0.20 13.68 22.27
CA TYR A 107 -0.45 14.89 22.78
C TYR A 107 -0.04 15.25 24.22
N SER A 108 0.43 14.28 25.01
CA SER A 108 1.03 14.52 26.34
C SER A 108 2.47 15.05 26.29
N GLY A 109 3.10 15.09 25.11
CA GLY A 109 4.47 15.59 24.92
C GLY A 109 5.57 14.53 25.05
N GLU A 110 5.22 13.26 25.26
CA GLU A 110 6.14 12.12 25.32
C GLU A 110 6.52 11.65 23.90
N LEU A 111 7.22 12.53 23.15
CA LEU A 111 7.47 12.33 21.72
C LEU A 111 8.29 11.06 21.40
N LEU A 112 9.27 10.70 22.23
CA LEU A 112 10.09 9.51 22.00
C LEU A 112 9.25 8.23 22.14
N GLN A 113 8.47 8.13 23.21
CA GLN A 113 7.56 7.02 23.44
C GLN A 113 6.50 6.91 22.34
N SER A 114 5.90 8.03 21.96
CA SER A 114 4.94 8.07 20.85
C SER A 114 5.59 7.60 19.54
N TYR A 115 6.82 8.01 19.25
CA TYR A 115 7.55 7.56 18.06
C TYR A 115 7.77 6.03 18.04
N HIS A 116 8.16 5.44 19.16
CA HIS A 116 8.30 3.97 19.26
C HIS A 116 6.96 3.25 19.08
N LEU A 117 5.90 3.71 19.73
CA LEU A 117 4.56 3.14 19.61
C LEU A 117 4.00 3.27 18.18
N LEU A 118 4.26 4.39 17.49
CA LEU A 118 3.89 4.55 16.08
C LEU A 118 4.65 3.59 15.16
N ARG A 119 5.94 3.33 15.43
CA ARG A 119 6.70 2.32 14.67
C ARG A 119 6.15 0.91 14.89
N ASP A 120 5.79 0.58 16.12
CA ASP A 120 5.16 -0.71 16.45
C ASP A 120 3.79 -0.86 15.78
N ALA A 121 2.92 0.15 15.88
CA ALA A 121 1.63 0.18 15.19
C ALA A 121 1.78 0.02 13.67
N ARG A 122 2.80 0.65 13.07
CA ARG A 122 3.12 0.46 11.65
C ARG A 122 3.54 -0.97 11.33
N SER A 123 4.42 -1.55 12.14
CA SER A 123 4.89 -2.94 11.95
C SER A 123 3.71 -3.92 11.99
N LYS A 124 2.86 -3.81 13.01
CA LYS A 124 1.64 -4.62 13.15
C LYS A 124 0.69 -4.43 11.96
N SER A 125 0.50 -3.19 11.51
CA SER A 125 -0.30 -2.89 10.32
C SER A 125 0.26 -3.57 9.07
N PHE A 126 1.59 -3.57 8.90
CA PHE A 126 2.24 -4.20 7.77
C PHE A 126 2.11 -5.73 7.78
N GLU A 127 2.14 -6.37 8.95
CA GLU A 127 1.88 -7.80 9.10
C GLU A 127 0.46 -8.18 8.66
N ILE A 128 -0.54 -7.38 9.04
CA ILE A 128 -1.92 -7.58 8.59
C ILE A 128 -1.98 -7.52 7.07
N TYR A 129 -1.35 -6.50 6.47
CA TYR A 129 -1.28 -6.39 5.01
C TYR A 129 -0.65 -7.63 4.38
N LYS A 130 0.48 -8.14 4.89
CA LYS A 130 1.11 -9.37 4.37
C LYS A 130 0.11 -10.54 4.31
N SER A 131 -0.66 -10.78 5.37
CA SER A 131 -1.65 -11.85 5.40
C SER A 131 -2.75 -11.67 4.33
N PHE A 132 -3.21 -10.44 4.12
CA PHE A 132 -4.15 -10.16 3.02
C PHE A 132 -3.50 -10.36 1.65
N ASN A 133 -2.26 -9.92 1.45
CA ASN A 133 -1.56 -10.09 0.19
C ASN A 133 -1.32 -11.55 -0.18
N GLU A 134 -1.03 -12.40 0.80
CA GLU A 134 -0.93 -13.85 0.58
C GLU A 134 -2.26 -14.43 0.09
N THR A 135 -3.37 -13.99 0.68
CA THR A 135 -4.71 -14.43 0.29
C THR A 135 -5.06 -13.95 -1.12
N TYR A 136 -4.83 -12.67 -1.44
CA TYR A 136 -5.03 -12.14 -2.79
C TYR A 136 -4.11 -12.83 -3.81
N ASN A 137 -2.84 -13.07 -3.48
CA ASN A 137 -1.90 -13.74 -4.37
C ASN A 137 -2.36 -15.16 -4.70
N LYS A 138 -2.81 -15.93 -3.70
CA LYS A 138 -3.35 -17.28 -3.90
C LYS A 138 -4.61 -17.25 -4.78
N LYS A 139 -5.55 -16.35 -4.47
CA LYS A 139 -6.79 -16.19 -5.25
C LYS A 139 -6.51 -15.82 -6.72
N VAL A 140 -5.72 -14.78 -6.96
CA VAL A 140 -5.40 -14.34 -8.33
C VAL A 140 -4.64 -15.42 -9.10
N ALA A 141 -3.72 -16.14 -8.45
CA ALA A 141 -3.01 -17.25 -9.06
C ALA A 141 -3.94 -18.40 -9.44
N ASP A 142 -4.92 -18.74 -8.59
CA ASP A 142 -5.92 -19.77 -8.88
C ASP A 142 -6.82 -19.37 -10.07
N ILE A 143 -7.33 -18.13 -10.08
CA ILE A 143 -8.13 -17.61 -11.21
C ILE A 143 -7.30 -17.68 -12.50
N LEU A 144 -6.06 -17.17 -12.48
CA LEU A 144 -5.17 -17.21 -13.65
C LEU A 144 -4.85 -18.64 -14.12
N SER A 145 -4.73 -19.59 -13.20
CA SER A 145 -4.53 -21.00 -13.52
C SER A 145 -5.74 -21.53 -14.28
N ARG A 146 -6.95 -21.33 -13.76
CA ARG A 146 -8.22 -21.71 -14.40
C ARG A 146 -8.39 -21.04 -15.77
N THR A 147 -8.10 -19.74 -15.87
CA THR A 147 -8.15 -19.01 -17.15
C THR A 147 -7.14 -19.56 -18.16
N THR A 148 -5.94 -19.93 -17.70
CA THR A 148 -4.91 -20.51 -18.57
C THR A 148 -5.35 -21.89 -19.07
N SER A 149 -5.92 -22.74 -18.21
CA SER A 149 -6.46 -24.04 -18.63
C SER A 149 -7.58 -23.88 -19.66
N ALA A 150 -8.56 -23.00 -19.42
CA ALA A 150 -9.63 -22.72 -20.36
C ALA A 150 -9.11 -22.18 -21.71
N LEU A 151 -8.03 -21.38 -21.68
CA LEU A 151 -7.35 -20.92 -22.90
C LEU A 151 -6.70 -22.07 -23.67
N VAL A 152 -6.02 -22.98 -22.98
CA VAL A 152 -5.40 -24.15 -23.62
C VAL A 152 -6.46 -25.03 -24.27
N ASP A 153 -7.54 -25.33 -23.56
CA ASP A 153 -8.64 -26.15 -24.10
C ASP A 153 -9.25 -25.50 -25.35
N ARG A 154 -9.41 -24.17 -25.33
CA ARG A 154 -9.90 -23.41 -26.49
C ARG A 154 -8.90 -23.39 -27.64
N GLU A 155 -7.61 -23.22 -27.36
CA GLU A 155 -6.55 -23.26 -28.38
C GLU A 155 -6.44 -24.63 -29.04
N LEU A 156 -6.68 -25.72 -28.30
CA LEU A 156 -6.75 -27.08 -28.81
C LEU A 156 -8.01 -27.32 -29.67
N ALA A 157 -9.16 -26.79 -29.26
CA ALA A 157 -10.39 -26.86 -30.05
C ALA A 157 -10.26 -26.13 -31.39
N GLU A 158 -9.47 -25.04 -31.43
CA GLU A 158 -9.15 -24.27 -32.64
C GLU A 158 -7.82 -24.73 -33.29
N ALA A 159 -7.40 -25.98 -33.07
CA ALA A 159 -6.17 -26.52 -33.67
C ALA A 159 -6.30 -26.63 -35.21
N GLY A 160 -5.28 -26.18 -35.93
CA GLY A 160 -5.27 -26.16 -37.40
C GLY A 160 -6.16 -25.08 -38.04
N GLN A 161 -6.78 -24.21 -37.23
CA GLN A 161 -7.60 -23.09 -37.68
C GLN A 161 -6.97 -21.74 -37.28
N ALA A 162 -7.39 -20.66 -37.95
CA ALA A 162 -7.04 -19.31 -37.53
C ALA A 162 -7.62 -19.03 -36.13
N LYS A 163 -6.76 -18.56 -35.21
CA LYS A 163 -7.17 -18.30 -33.83
C LYS A 163 -8.21 -17.19 -33.76
N SER A 164 -9.30 -17.43 -33.05
CA SER A 164 -10.37 -16.46 -32.86
C SER A 164 -9.86 -15.21 -32.13
N LYS A 165 -10.54 -14.07 -32.36
CA LYS A 165 -10.23 -12.81 -31.68
C LYS A 165 -10.29 -12.96 -30.16
N VAL A 166 -11.27 -13.73 -29.65
CA VAL A 166 -11.46 -14.02 -28.23
C VAL A 166 -10.23 -14.71 -27.63
N VAL A 167 -9.64 -15.69 -28.33
CA VAL A 167 -8.41 -16.37 -27.90
C VAL A 167 -7.24 -15.40 -27.81
N GLN A 168 -7.07 -14.54 -28.81
CA GLN A 168 -5.98 -13.55 -28.83
C GLN A 168 -6.13 -12.49 -27.72
N GLU A 169 -7.35 -11.95 -27.54
CA GLU A 169 -7.65 -10.98 -26.48
C GLU A 169 -7.49 -11.61 -25.10
N THR A 170 -7.93 -12.85 -24.91
CA THR A 170 -7.76 -13.60 -23.66
C THR A 170 -6.28 -13.84 -23.35
N ARG A 171 -5.49 -14.27 -24.33
CA ARG A 171 -4.03 -14.41 -24.18
C ARG A 171 -3.40 -13.09 -23.73
N HIS A 172 -3.77 -11.98 -24.36
CA HIS A 172 -3.27 -10.66 -23.97
C HIS A 172 -3.66 -10.30 -22.53
N ARG A 173 -4.92 -10.49 -22.13
CA ARG A 173 -5.39 -10.21 -20.76
C ARG A 173 -4.67 -11.05 -19.72
N ILE A 174 -4.40 -12.33 -19.97
CA ILE A 174 -3.62 -13.19 -19.06
C ILE A 174 -2.21 -12.63 -18.87
N ILE A 175 -1.54 -12.21 -19.95
CA ILE A 175 -0.19 -11.62 -19.87
C ILE A 175 -0.21 -10.35 -19.01
N VAL A 176 -1.17 -9.46 -19.24
CA VAL A 176 -1.29 -8.21 -18.47
C VAL A 176 -1.61 -8.52 -17.00
N ALA A 177 -2.54 -9.44 -16.73
CA ALA A 177 -2.92 -9.84 -15.37
C ALA A 177 -1.74 -10.47 -14.61
N ARG A 178 -0.93 -11.32 -15.26
CA ARG A 178 0.32 -11.85 -14.67
C ARG A 178 1.31 -10.74 -14.35
N ARG A 179 1.48 -9.76 -15.23
CA ARG A 179 2.34 -8.60 -14.97
C ARG A 179 1.85 -7.77 -13.79
N GLN A 180 0.54 -7.58 -13.65
CA GLN A 180 -0.05 -6.91 -12.48
C GLN A 180 0.21 -7.71 -11.20
N LEU A 181 0.08 -9.04 -11.24
CA LEU A 181 0.41 -9.90 -10.10
C LEU A 181 1.88 -9.75 -9.67
N ASP A 182 2.82 -9.69 -10.62
CA ASP A 182 4.23 -9.47 -10.32
C ASP A 182 4.52 -8.07 -9.74
N LEU A 183 3.85 -7.04 -10.26
CA LEU A 183 3.92 -5.67 -9.70
C LEU A 183 3.38 -5.61 -8.27
N ALA A 184 2.33 -6.38 -7.96
CA ALA A 184 1.79 -6.48 -6.61
C ALA A 184 2.83 -7.07 -5.65
N ARG A 185 3.48 -8.17 -6.03
CA ARG A 185 4.54 -8.82 -5.23
C ARG A 185 5.72 -7.88 -4.97
N ARG A 186 6.16 -7.12 -5.98
CA ARG A 186 7.22 -6.11 -5.84
C ARG A 186 6.81 -4.94 -4.95
N SER A 187 5.55 -4.53 -5.02
CA SER A 187 5.03 -3.44 -4.18
C SER A 187 5.04 -3.81 -2.71
N ILE A 188 4.76 -5.07 -2.36
CA ILE A 188 4.92 -5.58 -0.99
C ILE A 188 6.37 -5.62 -0.53
N ALA A 189 7.27 -6.09 -1.39
CA ALA A 189 8.71 -6.06 -1.08
C ALA A 189 9.23 -4.64 -0.86
N SER A 190 8.58 -3.63 -1.44
CA SER A 190 8.92 -2.21 -1.29
C SER A 190 8.15 -1.50 -0.15
N GLU A 191 7.49 -2.25 0.73
CA GLU A 191 6.66 -1.73 1.83
C GLU A 191 5.52 -0.79 1.38
N ARG A 192 4.97 -1.03 0.18
CA ARG A 192 3.84 -0.27 -0.39
C ARG A 192 2.60 -1.17 -0.51
N PRO A 193 1.94 -1.50 0.62
CA PRO A 193 0.81 -2.42 0.62
C PRO A 193 -0.41 -1.90 -0.12
N ASP A 194 -0.59 -0.58 -0.19
CA ASP A 194 -1.68 0.06 -0.92
C ASP A 194 -1.56 -0.14 -2.43
N ALA A 195 -0.37 0.07 -2.98
CA ALA A 195 -0.08 -0.18 -4.39
C ALA A 195 -0.27 -1.67 -4.73
N ALA A 196 0.15 -2.57 -3.84
CA ALA A 196 -0.03 -4.00 -4.05
C ALA A 196 -1.50 -4.41 -4.17
N ILE A 197 -2.36 -3.95 -3.26
CA ILE A 197 -3.80 -4.26 -3.31
C ILE A 197 -4.42 -3.75 -4.61
N ALA A 198 -4.06 -2.55 -5.07
CA ALA A 198 -4.54 -2.03 -6.35
C ALA A 198 -4.12 -2.93 -7.53
N HIS A 199 -2.87 -3.39 -7.54
CA HIS A 199 -2.39 -4.33 -8.55
C HIS A 199 -3.10 -5.70 -8.49
N TYR A 200 -3.37 -6.23 -7.29
CA TYR A 200 -4.16 -7.46 -7.13
C TYR A 200 -5.60 -7.31 -7.65
N ARG A 201 -6.27 -6.19 -7.35
CA ARG A 201 -7.62 -5.90 -7.85
C ARG A 201 -7.65 -5.84 -9.38
N ASN A 202 -6.69 -5.13 -9.98
CA ASN A 202 -6.57 -5.05 -11.44
C ASN A 202 -6.30 -6.42 -12.07
N ALA A 203 -5.41 -7.22 -11.47
CA ALA A 203 -5.14 -8.58 -11.94
C ALA A 203 -6.38 -9.47 -11.85
N THR A 204 -7.16 -9.34 -10.77
CA THR A 204 -8.40 -10.10 -10.55
C THR A 204 -9.42 -9.78 -11.63
N VAL A 205 -9.71 -8.50 -11.88
CA VAL A 205 -10.67 -8.07 -12.90
C VAL A 205 -10.29 -8.61 -14.28
N LEU A 206 -9.03 -8.45 -14.67
CA LEU A 206 -8.55 -8.94 -15.96
C LEU A 206 -8.64 -10.46 -16.10
N ALA A 207 -8.30 -11.21 -15.04
CA ALA A 207 -8.34 -12.66 -15.04
C ALA A 207 -9.77 -13.21 -15.08
N VAL A 208 -10.71 -12.58 -14.35
CA VAL A 208 -12.13 -12.94 -14.34
C VAL A 208 -12.79 -12.62 -15.67
N ILE A 209 -12.56 -11.44 -16.25
CA ILE A 209 -13.06 -11.09 -17.59
C ILE A 209 -12.55 -12.09 -18.63
N ALA A 210 -11.25 -12.39 -18.59
CA ALA A 210 -10.65 -13.37 -19.49
C ALA A 210 -11.26 -14.78 -19.32
N LEU A 211 -11.58 -15.19 -18.08
CA LEU A 211 -12.20 -16.48 -17.80
C LEU A 211 -13.66 -16.55 -18.27
N ALA A 212 -14.41 -15.45 -18.14
CA ALA A 212 -15.79 -15.36 -18.56
C ALA A 212 -15.93 -15.30 -20.08
N GLU A 213 -15.14 -14.45 -20.75
CA GLU A 213 -15.23 -14.25 -22.20
C GLU A 213 -14.72 -15.44 -23.01
N ILE A 214 -13.85 -16.29 -22.44
CA ILE A 214 -13.41 -17.50 -23.12
C ILE A 214 -14.48 -18.61 -23.13
N GLN A 215 -15.51 -18.48 -22.30
CA GLN A 215 -16.66 -19.39 -22.36
C GLN A 215 -17.52 -19.08 -23.58
N THR A 216 -17.92 -20.12 -24.30
CA THR A 216 -18.82 -20.00 -25.46
C THR A 216 -20.27 -19.75 -25.07
N GLU A 217 -20.66 -20.21 -23.87
CA GLU A 217 -22.03 -20.11 -23.38
C GLU A 217 -22.17 -18.90 -22.47
N LYS A 218 -23.13 -18.02 -22.80
CA LYS A 218 -23.42 -16.82 -22.00
C LYS A 218 -23.76 -17.16 -20.54
N GLN A 219 -24.47 -18.26 -20.31
CA GLN A 219 -24.81 -18.73 -18.95
C GLN A 219 -23.56 -19.02 -18.10
N LYS A 220 -22.55 -19.69 -18.67
CA LYS A 220 -21.28 -19.97 -17.98
C LYS A 220 -20.51 -18.68 -17.68
N ALA A 221 -20.54 -17.70 -18.59
CA ALA A 221 -19.95 -16.39 -18.35
C ALA A 221 -20.65 -15.66 -17.18
N ASP A 222 -21.98 -15.65 -17.15
CA ASP A 222 -22.78 -15.07 -16.06
C ASP A 222 -22.53 -15.78 -14.71
N GLU A 223 -22.40 -17.11 -14.71
CA GLU A 223 -22.03 -17.90 -13.54
C GLU A 223 -20.65 -17.50 -13.00
N ILE A 224 -19.67 -17.30 -13.88
CA ILE A 224 -18.32 -16.83 -13.51
C ILE A 224 -18.41 -15.45 -12.85
N TYR A 225 -19.11 -14.48 -13.46
CA TYR A 225 -19.27 -13.15 -12.87
C TYR A 225 -19.98 -13.18 -11.52
N SER A 226 -20.98 -14.05 -11.37
CA SER A 226 -21.67 -14.27 -10.10
C SER A 226 -20.73 -14.85 -9.03
N SER A 227 -19.92 -15.85 -9.40
CA SER A 227 -18.98 -16.50 -8.48
C SER A 227 -17.89 -15.57 -7.93
N TYR A 228 -17.47 -14.58 -8.72
CA TYR A 228 -16.44 -13.58 -8.34
C TYR A 228 -17.03 -12.21 -8.02
N LYS A 229 -18.35 -12.10 -7.78
CA LYS A 229 -19.03 -10.82 -7.55
C LYS A 229 -18.42 -10.01 -6.41
N LYS A 230 -17.97 -10.68 -5.33
CA LYS A 230 -17.36 -10.03 -4.17
C LYS A 230 -16.03 -9.39 -4.54
N GLU A 231 -15.19 -10.12 -5.27
CA GLU A 231 -13.89 -9.68 -5.76
C GLU A 231 -14.01 -8.53 -6.76
N LEU A 232 -14.98 -8.60 -7.68
CA LEU A 232 -15.23 -7.53 -8.66
C LEU A 232 -15.74 -6.26 -7.97
N LYS A 233 -16.65 -6.39 -6.99
CA LYS A 233 -17.12 -5.25 -6.20
C LYS A 233 -15.99 -4.60 -5.39
N ASP A 234 -15.10 -5.40 -4.80
CA ASP A 234 -13.92 -4.88 -4.09
C ASP A 234 -12.96 -4.13 -5.04
N ALA A 235 -12.84 -4.59 -6.29
CA ALA A 235 -12.09 -3.92 -7.34
C ALA A 235 -12.79 -2.68 -7.93
N GLY A 236 -14.06 -2.42 -7.57
CA GLY A 236 -14.87 -1.34 -8.14
C GLY A 236 -15.30 -1.60 -9.58
N TYR A 237 -15.38 -2.87 -9.98
CA TYR A 237 -15.82 -3.29 -11.32
C TYR A 237 -17.24 -3.84 -11.27
N ASP A 238 -18.11 -3.31 -12.13
CA ASP A 238 -19.44 -3.87 -12.38
C ASP A 238 -19.45 -4.54 -13.76
N PRO A 239 -19.62 -5.89 -13.82
CA PRO A 239 -19.71 -6.60 -15.09
C PRO A 239 -20.99 -6.27 -15.87
N TYR A 240 -22.00 -5.69 -15.21
CA TYR A 240 -23.24 -5.24 -15.82
C TYR A 240 -23.27 -3.71 -15.78
N PRO A 241 -22.63 -3.00 -16.75
CA PRO A 241 -22.74 -1.55 -16.79
C PRO A 241 -24.21 -1.17 -16.78
N LEU A 242 -24.55 -0.14 -16.00
CA LEU A 242 -25.89 0.47 -15.98
C LEU A 242 -26.40 0.53 -17.41
N LYS A 243 -27.62 0.01 -17.63
CA LYS A 243 -28.29 0.17 -18.92
C LYS A 243 -28.13 1.63 -19.34
N PRO A 244 -27.69 1.93 -20.58
CA PRO A 244 -27.70 3.30 -21.05
C PRO A 244 -29.10 3.84 -20.77
N ASP A 245 -29.20 4.99 -20.11
CA ASP A 245 -30.49 5.65 -19.80
C ASP A 245 -31.37 5.47 -21.03
N GLU A 246 -32.44 4.67 -20.88
CA GLU A 246 -33.45 4.54 -21.91
C GLU A 246 -33.97 5.96 -22.10
N GLY A 247 -33.53 6.58 -23.18
CA GLY A 247 -33.53 8.03 -23.33
C GLY A 247 -34.87 8.62 -22.94
N VAL A 248 -34.82 9.75 -22.26
CA VAL A 248 -35.96 10.67 -22.21
C VAL A 248 -36.36 10.91 -23.67
N SER A 249 -37.43 10.23 -24.08
CA SER A 249 -38.06 10.44 -25.36
C SER A 249 -38.62 11.85 -25.30
N GLN A 250 -37.96 12.77 -25.99
CA GLN A 250 -38.54 14.05 -26.40
C GLN A 250 -39.03 13.91 -27.83
#